data_AF-A0A6B3IAV8-F1
#
_entry.id   AF-A0A6B3IAV8-F1
#
_cell.length_a   1.000
_cell.length_b   1.000
_cell.length_c   1.000
_cell.angle_alpha   90.00
_cell.angle_beta   90.00
_cell.angle_gamma   90.00
#
_symmetry.space_group_name_H-M   'P 1'
#
loop_
_entity.id
_entity.type
_entity.pdbx_description
1 polymer ?
#
loop_
_entity_poly.entity_id
_entity_poly.type
_entity_poly.pdbx_seq_one_letter_code
_entity_poly.pdbx_strand_id
1 'polypeptide(L)'
;AVVVGLLPLTTAVLGSLRTGERPSRTFWAAALAGAAVVIGFTVQQSGGALAPGDLYLFGALLVCAAGYTEGGRLARVMPGWQVVGWALILCLPLALAGSAVALPLEPVHLTAHGILGLVWVAAGSTFFGLYVWYKGMAEIGVPRASQLQLAQPLLTLAWSFLLLGE
;
A
#
# COMPACT_ATOMS: atom_id res chain seq x y z
N ALA A 1 -3.24 9.07 -8.31
CA ALA A 1 -2.09 8.37 -8.91
C ALA A 1 -0.73 8.90 -8.43
N VAL A 2 -0.50 10.23 -8.37
CA VAL A 2 0.76 10.86 -7.88
C VAL A 2 1.20 10.28 -6.53
N VAL A 3 0.21 10.12 -5.66
CA VAL A 3 0.35 9.65 -4.28
C VAL A 3 0.87 8.21 -4.23
N VAL A 4 0.40 7.30 -5.08
CA VAL A 4 0.88 5.89 -5.07
C VAL A 4 2.38 5.79 -5.38
N GLY A 5 2.94 6.68 -6.20
CA GLY A 5 4.39 6.72 -6.46
C GLY A 5 5.24 7.38 -5.38
N LEU A 6 4.63 8.21 -4.53
CA LEU A 6 5.30 8.86 -3.41
C LEU A 6 5.30 7.99 -2.15
N LEU A 7 4.36 7.03 -2.04
CA LEU A 7 4.26 6.12 -0.90
C LEU A 7 5.57 5.37 -0.63
N PRO A 8 6.29 4.82 -1.63
CA PRO A 8 7.54 4.10 -1.39
C PRO A 8 8.66 5.01 -0.90
N LEU A 9 8.79 6.21 -1.50
CA LEU A 9 9.78 7.20 -1.07
C LEU A 9 9.51 7.66 0.37
N THR A 10 8.24 7.88 0.70
CA THR A 10 7.85 8.35 2.04
C THR A 10 8.00 7.25 3.09
N THR A 11 7.71 5.99 2.73
CA THR A 11 7.98 4.81 3.55
C THR A 11 9.48 4.61 3.77
N ALA A 12 10.31 4.84 2.75
CA ALA A 12 11.75 4.76 2.88
C ALA A 12 12.32 5.84 3.82
N VAL A 13 11.83 7.08 3.71
CA VAL A 13 12.21 8.19 4.60
C VAL A 13 11.81 7.87 6.05
N LEU A 14 10.54 7.57 6.28
CA LEU A 14 10.04 7.26 7.63
C LEU A 14 10.73 6.02 8.23
N GLY A 15 10.93 4.99 7.41
CA GLY A 15 11.70 3.80 7.76
C GLY A 15 13.11 4.14 8.23
N SER A 16 13.88 4.87 7.42
CA SER A 16 15.26 5.25 7.75
C SER A 16 15.36 6.12 9.03
N LEU A 17 14.42 7.05 9.22
CA LEU A 17 14.37 7.91 10.40
C LEU A 17 14.02 7.13 11.68
N ARG A 18 13.13 6.13 11.57
CA ARG A 18 12.65 5.32 12.71
C ARG A 18 13.55 4.15 13.06
N THR A 19 14.14 3.48 12.08
CA THR A 19 15.01 2.31 12.31
C THR A 19 16.48 2.68 12.43
N GLY A 20 16.86 3.91 12.09
CA GLY A 20 18.26 4.36 12.05
C GLY A 20 19.07 3.71 10.93
N GLU A 21 18.45 2.88 10.08
CA GLU A 21 19.08 2.31 8.90
C GLU A 21 19.45 3.44 7.95
N ARG A 22 20.67 3.42 7.41
CA ARG A 22 21.17 4.42 6.45
C ARG A 22 21.22 3.82 5.04
N PRO A 23 20.19 4.04 4.19
CA PRO A 23 20.19 3.54 2.83
C PRO A 23 21.35 4.14 2.02
N SER A 24 21.86 3.38 1.04
CA SER A 24 22.96 3.83 0.19
C SER A 24 22.58 5.04 -0.67
N ARG A 25 23.58 5.78 -1.18
CA ARG A 25 23.35 6.87 -2.14
C ARG A 25 22.65 6.40 -3.42
N THR A 26 22.96 5.19 -3.87
CA THR A 26 22.33 4.55 -5.04
C THR A 26 20.84 4.27 -4.82
N PHE A 27 20.46 3.87 -3.60
CA PHE A 27 19.06 3.70 -3.22
C PHE A 27 18.29 5.02 -3.35
N TRP A 28 18.85 6.11 -2.83
CA TRP A 28 18.21 7.42 -2.90
C TRP A 28 18.07 7.92 -4.34
N ALA A 29 19.10 7.71 -5.17
CA ALA A 29 19.02 8.04 -6.59
C ALA A 29 17.90 7.26 -7.31
N ALA A 30 17.80 5.96 -7.07
CA ALA A 30 16.74 5.12 -7.65
C ALA A 30 15.34 5.51 -7.14
N ALA A 31 15.20 5.77 -5.84
CA ALA A 31 13.93 6.19 -5.24
C ALA A 31 13.46 7.54 -5.77
N LEU A 32 14.37 8.52 -5.90
CA LEU A 32 14.07 9.83 -6.48
C LEU A 32 13.75 9.74 -7.97
N ALA A 33 14.46 8.91 -8.74
CA ALA A 33 14.16 8.68 -10.15
C ALA A 33 12.77 8.05 -10.33
N GLY A 34 12.43 7.03 -9.54
CA GLY A 34 11.10 6.42 -9.54
C GLY A 34 10.00 7.42 -9.19
N ALA A 35 10.22 8.24 -8.16
CA ALA A 35 9.28 9.30 -7.79
C ALA A 35 9.10 10.33 -8.92
N ALA A 36 10.19 10.76 -9.56
CA ALA A 36 10.14 11.71 -10.68
C ALA A 36 9.35 11.17 -11.87
N VAL A 37 9.53 9.89 -12.23
CA VAL A 37 8.77 9.24 -13.30
C VAL A 37 7.28 9.20 -12.98
N VAL A 38 6.90 8.81 -11.76
CA VAL A 38 5.48 8.74 -11.38
C VAL A 38 4.84 10.14 -11.32
N ILE A 39 5.56 11.14 -10.80
CA ILE A 39 5.10 12.53 -10.79
C ILE A 39 4.91 13.03 -12.23
N GLY A 40 5.91 12.85 -13.10
CA GLY A 40 5.86 13.28 -14.50
C GLY A 40 4.69 12.66 -15.26
N PHE A 41 4.53 11.34 -15.17
CA PHE A 41 3.39 10.62 -15.77
C PHE A 41 2.06 11.15 -15.25
N THR A 42 1.96 11.41 -13.95
CA THR A 42 0.69 11.86 -13.39
C THR A 42 0.35 13.31 -13.75
N VAL A 43 1.34 14.22 -13.77
CA VAL A 43 1.13 15.60 -14.23
C VAL A 43 0.63 15.61 -15.67
N GLN A 44 1.21 14.75 -16.52
CA GLN A 44 0.80 14.60 -17.92
C GLN A 44 -0.67 14.15 -18.04
N GLN A 45 -1.11 13.20 -17.21
CA GLN A 45 -2.48 12.66 -17.25
C GLN A 45 -3.53 13.53 -16.54
N SER A 46 -3.14 14.31 -15.53
CA SER A 46 -4.09 15.03 -14.64
C SER A 46 -4.27 16.50 -15.03
N GLY A 47 -3.46 17.03 -15.95
CA GLY A 47 -3.47 18.46 -16.32
C GLY A 47 -3.00 19.41 -15.22
N GLY A 48 -2.52 18.90 -14.07
CA GLY A 48 -1.92 19.68 -12.98
C GLY A 48 -2.88 20.31 -11.97
N ALA A 49 -4.19 20.09 -12.08
CA ALA A 49 -5.16 20.62 -11.12
C ALA A 49 -5.17 19.82 -9.81
N LEU A 50 -5.13 20.51 -8.67
CA LEU A 50 -5.25 19.91 -7.34
C LEU A 50 -6.71 19.92 -6.90
N ALA A 51 -7.24 18.74 -6.56
CA ALA A 51 -8.57 18.56 -5.98
C ALA A 51 -8.48 18.32 -4.46
N PRO A 52 -9.54 18.58 -3.69
CA PRO A 52 -9.59 18.22 -2.27
C PRO A 52 -9.31 16.73 -2.01
N GLY A 53 -9.66 15.87 -2.96
CA GLY A 53 -9.34 14.44 -2.93
C GLY A 53 -7.84 14.13 -2.85
N ASP A 54 -6.99 14.99 -3.42
CA ASP A 54 -5.53 14.83 -3.39
C ASP A 54 -4.96 15.01 -1.98
N LEU A 55 -5.57 15.88 -1.18
CA LEU A 55 -5.17 16.07 0.22
C LEU A 55 -5.51 14.84 1.07
N TYR A 56 -6.69 14.25 0.88
CA TYR A 56 -7.06 13.00 1.54
C TYR A 56 -6.14 11.84 1.13
N LEU A 57 -5.82 11.73 -0.16
CA LEU A 57 -4.87 10.76 -0.68
C LEU A 57 -3.48 10.95 -0.07
N PHE A 58 -3.00 12.19 0.03
CA PHE A 58 -1.70 12.49 0.65
C PHE A 58 -1.68 12.12 2.14
N GLY A 59 -2.74 12.45 2.89
CA GLY A 59 -2.88 12.03 4.28
C GLY A 59 -2.90 10.51 4.43
N ALA A 60 -3.67 9.82 3.59
CA ALA A 60 -3.74 8.36 3.58
C ALA A 60 -2.38 7.72 3.30
N LEU A 61 -1.60 8.30 2.37
CA LEU A 61 -0.24 7.85 2.09
C LEU A 61 0.68 7.95 3.30
N LEU A 62 0.67 9.07 4.02
CA LEU A 62 1.50 9.22 5.21
C LEU A 62 1.14 8.19 6.27
N VAL A 63 -0.16 7.97 6.49
CA VAL A 63 -0.68 6.97 7.42
C VAL A 63 -0.28 5.56 6.99
N CYS A 64 -0.42 5.21 5.70
CA CYS A 64 -0.02 3.92 5.18
C CYS A 64 1.50 3.68 5.30
N ALA A 65 2.32 4.68 4.95
CA ALA A 65 3.77 4.59 5.06
C ALA A 65 4.22 4.38 6.52
N ALA A 66 3.61 5.13 7.46
CA ALA A 66 3.84 4.95 8.89
C ALA A 66 3.39 3.56 9.37
N GLY A 67 2.21 3.11 8.93
CA GLY A 67 1.65 1.79 9.24
C GLY A 67 2.54 0.64 8.77
N TYR A 68 3.03 0.70 7.52
CA TYR A 68 3.96 -0.30 6.99
C TYR A 68 5.29 -0.31 7.74
N THR A 69 5.81 0.87 8.07
CA THR A 69 7.07 0.99 8.83
C THR A 69 6.94 0.34 10.21
N GLU A 70 5.87 0.66 10.95
CA GLU A 70 5.62 0.07 12.28
C GLU A 70 5.29 -1.41 12.19
N GLY A 71 4.47 -1.82 11.21
CA GLY A 71 4.14 -3.23 11.02
C GLY A 71 5.37 -4.07 10.64
N GLY A 72 6.27 -3.55 9.79
CA GLY A 72 7.54 -4.18 9.48
C GLY A 72 8.49 -4.25 10.67
N ARG A 73 8.47 -3.24 11.56
CA ARG A 73 9.20 -3.27 12.84
C ARG A 73 8.63 -4.32 13.79
N LEU A 74 7.31 -4.38 13.96
CA LEU A 74 6.62 -5.38 14.78
C LEU A 74 6.88 -6.79 14.26
N ALA A 75 6.87 -6.99 12.94
CA ALA A 75 7.12 -8.30 12.32
C ALA A 75 8.51 -8.89 12.64
N ARG A 76 9.45 -8.08 13.15
CA ARG A 76 10.75 -8.57 13.65
C ARG A 76 10.69 -9.18 15.06
N VAL A 77 9.66 -8.84 15.85
CA VAL A 77 9.51 -9.28 17.25
C VAL A 77 8.27 -10.16 17.47
N MET A 78 7.36 -10.22 16.50
CA MET A 78 6.19 -11.10 16.53
C MET A 78 5.88 -11.67 15.13
N PRO A 79 5.25 -12.85 15.03
CA PRO A 79 4.89 -13.45 13.74
C PRO A 79 4.02 -12.52 12.89
N GLY A 80 4.32 -12.41 11.59
CA GLY A 80 3.60 -11.50 10.67
C GLY A 80 2.08 -11.69 10.63
N TRP A 81 1.59 -12.92 10.79
CA TRP A 81 0.14 -13.18 10.85
C TRP A 81 -0.53 -12.56 12.08
N GLN A 82 0.18 -12.44 13.20
CA GLN A 82 -0.32 -11.74 14.39
C GLN A 82 -0.33 -10.23 14.19
N VAL A 83 0.65 -9.68 13.48
CA VAL A 83 0.69 -8.24 13.14
C VAL A 83 -0.55 -7.87 12.34
N VAL A 84 -0.88 -8.67 11.31
CA VAL A 84 -2.09 -8.47 10.49
C VAL A 84 -3.35 -8.73 11.30
N GLY A 85 -3.39 -9.80 12.10
CA GLY A 85 -4.55 -10.15 12.92
C GLY A 85 -4.95 -9.03 13.87
N TRP A 86 -3.99 -8.47 14.61
CA TRP A 86 -4.25 -7.32 15.48
C TRP A 86 -4.68 -6.08 14.72
N ALA A 87 -4.05 -5.79 13.57
CA ALA A 87 -4.46 -4.68 12.72
C ALA A 87 -5.93 -4.82 12.27
N LEU A 88 -6.33 -6.02 11.83
CA LEU A 88 -7.71 -6.30 11.41
C LEU A 88 -8.71 -6.14 12.56
N ILE A 89 -8.39 -6.64 13.75
CA ILE A 89 -9.24 -6.49 14.94
C ILE A 89 -9.42 -5.01 15.29
N LEU A 90 -8.35 -4.22 15.26
CA LEU A 90 -8.41 -2.79 15.55
C LEU A 90 -9.15 -1.99 14.47
N CYS A 91 -9.05 -2.41 13.21
CA CYS A 91 -9.78 -1.79 12.10
C CYS A 91 -11.24 -2.24 12.01
N LEU A 92 -11.62 -3.35 12.64
CA LEU A 92 -12.97 -3.92 12.52
C LEU A 92 -14.09 -2.94 12.92
N PRO A 93 -14.02 -2.18 14.04
CA PRO A 93 -15.07 -1.23 14.41
C PRO A 93 -15.25 -0.12 13.36
N LEU A 94 -14.15 0.39 12.81
CA LEU A 94 -14.15 1.40 11.75
C LEU A 94 -14.72 0.84 10.44
N ALA A 95 -14.32 -0.38 10.07
CA ALA A 95 -14.84 -1.06 8.89
C ALA A 95 -16.34 -1.36 9.00
N LEU A 96 -16.82 -1.77 10.17
CA LEU A 96 -18.24 -2.00 10.44
C LEU A 96 -19.04 -0.70 10.39
N ALA A 97 -18.56 0.37 11.03
CA ALA A 97 -19.21 1.68 10.96
C ALA A 97 -19.28 2.20 9.52
N GLY A 98 -18.19 2.11 8.77
CA GLY A 98 -18.14 2.49 7.35
C GLY A 98 -19.09 1.64 6.50
N SER A 99 -19.15 0.33 6.74
CA SER A 99 -20.06 -0.58 6.04
C SER A 99 -21.53 -0.25 6.34
N ALA A 100 -21.86 0.05 7.60
CA ALA A 100 -23.21 0.43 8.01
C ALA A 100 -23.71 1.72 7.35
N VAL A 101 -22.79 2.67 7.08
CA VAL A 101 -23.10 3.91 6.34
C VAL A 101 -23.14 3.67 4.82
N ALA A 102 -22.29 2.82 4.28
CA ALA A 102 -22.20 2.56 2.84
C ALA A 102 -23.36 1.69 2.30
N LEU A 103 -23.76 0.65 3.03
CA LEU A 103 -24.85 -0.25 2.65
C LEU A 103 -26.18 0.45 2.27
N PRO A 104 -26.65 1.50 2.98
CA PRO A 104 -27.87 2.22 2.58
C PRO A 104 -27.66 3.22 1.43
N LEU A 105 -26.42 3.62 1.14
CA LEU A 105 -26.11 4.59 0.07
C LEU A 105 -25.90 3.91 -1.29
N GLU A 106 -25.49 2.64 -1.29
CA GLU A 106 -25.18 1.88 -2.50
C GLU A 106 -26.07 0.63 -2.61
N PRO A 107 -26.74 0.39 -3.76
CA PRO A 107 -27.54 -0.81 -3.95
C PRO A 107 -26.66 -2.07 -3.94
N VAL A 108 -26.82 -2.90 -2.90
CA VAL A 108 -26.04 -4.13 -2.74
C VAL A 108 -26.69 -5.29 -3.48
N HIS A 109 -25.97 -5.83 -4.47
CA HIS A 109 -26.36 -7.05 -5.16
C HIS A 109 -25.58 -8.25 -4.61
N LEU A 110 -26.24 -9.05 -3.78
CA LEU A 110 -25.68 -10.28 -3.22
C LEU A 110 -25.62 -11.38 -4.29
N THR A 111 -24.54 -11.37 -5.08
CA THR A 111 -24.25 -12.40 -6.08
C THR A 111 -23.15 -13.34 -5.58
N ALA A 112 -23.16 -14.59 -6.05
CA ALA A 112 -22.08 -15.53 -5.75
C ALA A 112 -20.71 -14.99 -6.17
N HIS A 113 -20.66 -14.29 -7.32
CA HIS A 113 -19.43 -13.64 -7.80
C HIS A 113 -18.95 -12.54 -6.85
N GLY A 114 -19.86 -11.68 -6.38
CA GLY A 114 -19.52 -10.62 -5.42
C GLY A 114 -19.04 -11.16 -4.08
N ILE A 115 -19.67 -12.23 -3.57
CA ILE A 115 -19.26 -12.90 -2.32
C ILE A 115 -17.87 -13.53 -2.48
N LEU A 116 -17.63 -14.23 -3.59
CA LEU A 116 -16.31 -14.82 -3.87
C LEU A 116 -15.23 -13.73 -3.99
N GLY A 117 -15.53 -12.62 -4.66
CA GLY A 117 -14.64 -11.46 -4.74
C GLY A 117 -14.33 -10.88 -3.35
N LEU A 118 -15.35 -10.74 -2.50
CA LEU A 118 -15.17 -10.25 -1.13
C LEU A 118 -14.27 -11.19 -0.30
N VAL A 119 -14.52 -12.50 -0.36
CA VAL A 119 -13.69 -13.50 0.33
C VAL A 119 -12.26 -13.47 -0.19
N TRP A 120 -12.06 -13.37 -1.50
CA TRP A 120 -10.75 -13.27 -2.11
C TRP A 120 -9.99 -12.02 -1.65
N VAL A 121 -10.64 -10.85 -1.67
CA VAL A 121 -10.02 -9.60 -1.24
C VAL A 121 -9.68 -9.64 0.25
N ALA A 122 -10.57 -10.15 1.09
CA ALA A 122 -10.36 -10.21 2.54
C ALA A 122 -9.28 -11.24 2.93
N ALA A 123 -9.45 -12.50 2.51
CA ALA A 123 -8.56 -13.58 2.93
C ALA A 123 -7.28 -13.62 2.07
N GLY A 124 -7.42 -13.74 0.75
CA GLY A 124 -6.30 -13.90 -0.17
C GLY A 124 -5.45 -12.65 -0.27
N SER A 125 -6.05 -11.55 -0.73
CA SER A 125 -5.32 -10.32 -1.00
C SER A 125 -4.86 -9.62 0.29
N THR A 126 -5.77 -9.43 1.25
CA THR A 126 -5.47 -8.63 2.44
C THR A 126 -4.72 -9.46 3.47
N PHE A 127 -5.30 -10.54 3.98
CA PHE A 127 -4.68 -11.30 5.07
C PHE A 127 -3.42 -12.05 4.63
N PHE A 128 -3.51 -12.93 3.63
CA PHE A 128 -2.35 -13.69 3.17
C PHE A 128 -1.29 -12.80 2.50
N GLY A 129 -1.72 -11.83 1.69
CA GLY A 129 -0.81 -10.86 1.08
C GLY A 129 -0.01 -10.09 2.13
N LEU A 130 -0.66 -9.51 3.14
CA LEU A 130 0.04 -8.79 4.20
C LEU A 130 0.87 -9.72 5.10
N TYR A 131 0.42 -10.95 5.34
CA TYR A 131 1.22 -11.92 6.10
C TYR A 131 2.58 -12.16 5.44
N VAL A 132 2.58 -12.50 4.14
CA VAL A 132 3.81 -12.72 3.36
C VAL A 132 4.62 -11.43 3.28
N TRP A 133 3.96 -10.29 3.09
CA TRP A 133 4.61 -8.99 3.02
C TRP A 133 5.35 -8.61 4.30
N TYR A 134 4.70 -8.72 5.46
CA TYR A 134 5.32 -8.44 6.76
C TYR A 134 6.46 -9.41 7.07
N LYS A 135 6.31 -10.69 6.70
CA LYS A 135 7.40 -11.67 6.81
C LYS A 135 8.61 -11.25 5.96
N GLY A 136 8.39 -10.89 4.70
CA GLY A 136 9.44 -10.36 3.83
C GLY A 136 10.11 -9.12 4.42
N MET A 137 9.33 -8.15 4.90
CA MET A 137 9.86 -6.94 5.54
C MET A 137 10.71 -7.23 6.78
N ALA A 138 10.36 -8.25 7.56
CA ALA A 138 11.17 -8.68 8.70
C ALA A 138 12.53 -9.27 8.27
N GLU A 139 12.57 -9.99 7.15
CA GLU A 139 13.77 -10.63 6.60
C GLU A 139 14.71 -9.64 5.88
N ILE A 140 14.18 -8.81 4.98
CA ILE A 140 15.00 -7.92 4.13
C ILE A 140 15.07 -6.46 4.61
N GLY A 141 14.24 -6.10 5.60
CA GLY A 141 14.14 -4.74 6.13
C GLY A 141 13.18 -3.83 5.34
N VAL A 142 12.58 -2.87 6.06
CA VAL A 142 11.58 -1.92 5.53
C VAL A 142 12.09 -1.11 4.32
N PRO A 143 13.34 -0.58 4.32
CA PRO A 143 13.83 0.18 3.17
C PRO A 143 13.92 -0.67 1.89
N ARG A 144 14.42 -1.91 1.96
CA ARG A 144 14.50 -2.79 0.77
C ARG A 144 13.12 -3.20 0.28
N ALA A 145 12.20 -3.48 1.19
CA ALA A 145 10.81 -3.76 0.83
C ALA A 145 10.11 -2.56 0.17
N SER A 146 10.42 -1.32 0.57
CA SER A 146 9.87 -0.14 -0.12
C SER A 146 10.27 -0.08 -1.61
N GLN A 147 11.44 -0.60 -2.00
CA GLN A 147 11.84 -0.66 -3.40
C GLN A 147 11.03 -1.69 -4.19
N LEU A 148 10.64 -2.81 -3.57
CA LEU A 148 9.69 -3.75 -4.17
C LEU A 148 8.33 -3.11 -4.45
N GLN A 149 7.89 -2.16 -3.61
CA GLN A 149 6.66 -1.38 -3.90
C GLN A 149 6.83 -0.48 -5.13
N LEU A 150 8.02 0.04 -5.44
CA LEU A 150 8.25 0.80 -6.68
C LEU A 150 8.14 -0.08 -7.93
N ALA A 151 8.45 -1.37 -7.82
CA ALA A 151 8.26 -2.32 -8.91
C ALA A 151 6.78 -2.69 -9.11
N GLN A 152 5.94 -2.55 -8.07
CA GLN A 152 4.54 -2.98 -8.11
C GLN A 152 3.75 -2.32 -9.26
N PRO A 153 3.76 -0.99 -9.48
CA PRO A 153 3.05 -0.38 -10.62
C PRO A 153 3.49 -0.93 -11.99
N LEU A 154 4.79 -1.16 -12.18
CA LEU A 154 5.34 -1.68 -13.43
C LEU A 154 4.93 -3.14 -13.65
N LEU A 155 4.99 -3.95 -12.60
CA LEU A 155 4.51 -5.33 -12.63
C LEU A 155 3.02 -5.38 -12.90
N THR A 156 2.21 -4.54 -12.24
CA THR A 156 0.77 -4.46 -12.50
C THR A 156 0.49 -4.15 -13.97
N LEU A 157 1.17 -3.17 -14.57
CA LEU A 157 1.03 -2.86 -16.01
C LEU A 157 1.40 -4.07 -16.89
N ALA A 158 2.53 -4.73 -16.59
CA ALA A 158 2.95 -5.91 -17.34
C ALA A 158 1.92 -7.05 -17.23
N TRP A 159 1.36 -7.28 -16.05
CA TRP A 159 0.33 -8.30 -15.85
C TRP A 159 -1.00 -7.93 -16.52
N SER A 160 -1.42 -6.66 -16.48
CA SER A 160 -2.60 -6.18 -17.21
C SER A 160 -2.45 -6.43 -18.71
N PHE A 161 -1.31 -6.06 -19.30
CA PHE A 161 -1.04 -6.33 -20.71
C PHE A 161 -1.07 -7.83 -21.05
N LEU A 162 -0.41 -8.66 -20.24
CA LEU A 162 -0.27 -10.10 -20.52
C LEU A 162 -1.55 -10.91 -20.26
N LEU A 163 -2.32 -10.56 -19.23
CA LEU A 163 -3.46 -11.36 -18.76
C LEU A 163 -4.81 -10.78 -19.20
N LEU A 164 -4.91 -9.46 -19.33
CA LEU A 164 -6.15 -8.76 -19.64
C LEU A 164 -6.16 -8.17 -21.07
N GLY A 165 -4.99 -8.09 -21.73
CA GLY A 165 -4.87 -7.56 -23.09
C GLY A 165 -5.04 -6.04 -23.17
N GLU A 166 -4.84 -5.34 -22.05
CA GLU A 166 -4.93 -3.89 -21.91
C GLU A 166 -3.68 -3.15 -22.42
#